data_AF-K9AXT8-F1
#
_entry.id   AF-K9AXT8-F1
#
_cell.length_a   1.000
_cell.length_b   1.000
_cell.length_c   1.000
_cell.angle_alpha   90.00
_cell.angle_beta   90.00
_cell.angle_gamma   90.00
#
_symmetry.space_group_name_H-M   'P 1'
#
loop_
_entity.id
_entity.type
_entity.pdbx_description
1 polymer ?
#
loop_
_entity_poly.entity_id
_entity_poly.type
_entity_poly.pdbx_seq_one_letter_code
_entity_poly.pdbx_strand_id
1 'polypeptide(L)'
;MKAQVLSIEREPLTTAPDCKALFTGFMKLGLMGFGGVLPLAHRIIVEEHKWIDAGKFTDLLGVCQLLPGGNIINMAVAIGMEFQGVKGAISSVLGLISAPTAIVLMIYQVYEHFQYLPAVKHMIQGLAAAAAGLLFATGFKMLKPILKSYLTLFTIGLTFLFMIWIKLPLALTLAILLAINMLVLGVKKS
;
A
#
# COMPACT_ATOMS: atom_id res chain seq x y z
N MET A 1 -35.73 -7.58 -30.14
CA MET A 1 -35.02 -7.86 -28.88
C MET A 1 -33.98 -6.74 -28.70
N LYS A 2 -34.35 -5.67 -27.99
CA LYS A 2 -33.50 -4.48 -27.80
C LYS A 2 -32.44 -4.81 -26.77
N ALA A 3 -31.17 -4.69 -27.14
CA ALA A 3 -30.06 -4.68 -26.20
C ALA A 3 -30.20 -3.42 -25.34
N GLN A 4 -30.74 -3.61 -24.15
CA GLN A 4 -30.83 -2.60 -23.11
C GLN A 4 -29.42 -2.45 -22.55
N VAL A 5 -28.63 -1.60 -23.22
CA VAL A 5 -27.36 -1.11 -22.72
C VAL A 5 -27.67 -0.47 -21.37
N LEU A 6 -27.19 -1.10 -20.30
CA LEU A 6 -27.30 -0.57 -18.95
C LEU A 6 -26.46 0.72 -18.93
N SER A 7 -27.07 1.84 -19.28
CA SER A 7 -26.55 3.17 -19.04
C SER A 7 -26.47 3.32 -17.53
N ILE A 8 -25.33 2.92 -16.97
CA ILE A 8 -24.92 3.37 -15.65
C ILE A 8 -24.90 4.89 -15.76
N GLU A 9 -25.94 5.51 -15.23
CA GLU A 9 -26.04 6.94 -15.03
C GLU A 9 -24.83 7.32 -14.17
N ARG A 10 -23.74 7.74 -14.81
CA ARG A 10 -22.56 8.24 -14.09
C ARG A 10 -23.04 9.51 -13.42
N GLU A 11 -23.21 9.47 -12.09
CA GLU A 11 -23.35 10.70 -11.30
C GLU A 11 -22.28 11.69 -11.80
N PRO A 12 -22.63 12.95 -12.05
CA PRO A 12 -21.66 13.92 -12.55
C PRO A 12 -20.50 14.00 -11.56
N LEU A 13 -19.32 13.55 -12.01
CA LEU A 13 -18.07 13.72 -11.28
C LEU A 13 -17.97 15.21 -10.91
N THR A 14 -17.83 15.50 -9.62
CA THR A 14 -17.68 16.87 -9.12
C THR A 14 -16.51 17.57 -9.82
N THR A 15 -16.59 18.91 -9.83
CA THR A 15 -15.57 19.83 -10.38
C THR A 15 -14.15 19.32 -10.18
N ALA A 16 -13.37 19.28 -11.27
CA ALA A 16 -11.99 18.81 -11.26
C ALA A 16 -11.20 19.43 -10.08
N PRO A 17 -10.51 18.61 -9.27
CA PRO A 17 -9.82 19.10 -8.09
C PRO A 17 -8.71 20.08 -8.47
N ASP A 18 -8.70 21.24 -7.79
CA ASP A 18 -7.56 22.15 -7.83
C ASP A 18 -6.37 21.57 -7.06
N CYS A 19 -5.18 22.10 -7.30
CA CYS A 19 -3.93 21.69 -6.63
C CYS A 19 -4.06 21.70 -5.10
N LYS A 20 -4.81 22.66 -4.54
CA LYS A 20 -5.08 22.71 -3.09
C LYS A 20 -5.90 21.53 -2.60
N ALA A 21 -6.95 21.15 -3.33
CA ALA A 21 -7.79 20.01 -2.98
C ALA A 21 -6.99 18.71 -3.01
N LEU A 22 -6.17 18.52 -4.05
CA LEU A 22 -5.23 17.41 -4.15
C LEU A 22 -4.27 17.39 -2.96
N PHE A 23 -3.61 18.51 -2.65
CA PHE A 23 -2.70 18.63 -1.52
C PHE A 23 -3.38 18.19 -0.21
N THR A 24 -4.56 18.74 0.10
CA THR A 24 -5.26 18.45 1.34
C THR A 24 -5.76 17.01 1.44
N GLY A 25 -6.27 16.44 0.34
CA GLY A 25 -6.77 15.07 0.34
C GLY A 25 -5.64 14.05 0.50
N PHE A 26 -4.52 14.25 -0.21
CA PHE A 26 -3.34 13.40 -0.03
C PHE A 26 -2.64 13.63 1.31
N MET A 27 -2.67 14.84 1.87
CA MET A 27 -2.19 15.11 3.23
C MET A 27 -2.99 14.36 4.29
N LYS A 28 -4.33 14.35 4.17
CA LYS A 28 -5.20 13.53 5.03
C LYS A 28 -4.86 12.05 4.92
N LEU A 29 -4.60 11.57 3.69
CA LEU A 29 -4.19 10.20 3.44
C LEU A 29 -2.83 9.87 4.08
N GLY A 30 -1.87 10.79 4.03
CA GLY A 30 -0.56 10.66 4.68
C GLY A 30 -0.66 10.58 6.20
N LEU A 31 -1.50 11.43 6.81
CA LEU A 31 -1.71 11.45 8.26
C LEU A 31 -2.35 10.17 8.82
N MET A 32 -3.24 9.56 8.03
CA MET A 32 -4.04 8.40 8.45
C MET A 32 -3.50 7.07 7.90
N GLY A 33 -2.36 7.09 7.22
CA GLY A 33 -1.79 5.99 6.45
C GLY A 33 -1.19 4.83 7.27
N PHE A 34 -1.85 4.36 8.33
CA PHE A 34 -1.38 3.23 9.13
C PHE A 34 -2.19 1.96 8.85
N GLY A 35 -1.54 0.90 8.37
CA GLY A 35 -2.10 -0.47 8.31
C GLY A 35 -3.30 -0.71 7.36
N GLY A 36 -3.77 0.30 6.63
CA GLY A 36 -4.97 0.22 5.78
C GLY A 36 -5.09 1.37 4.78
N VAL A 37 -3.98 1.83 4.22
CA VAL A 37 -3.94 3.06 3.39
C VAL A 37 -4.74 2.91 2.09
N LEU A 38 -4.80 1.71 1.52
CA LEU A 38 -5.51 1.49 0.26
C LEU A 38 -7.03 1.62 0.39
N PRO A 39 -7.71 0.94 1.35
CA PRO A 39 -9.12 1.20 1.64
C PRO A 39 -9.41 2.67 1.98
N LEU A 40 -8.49 3.32 2.72
CA LEU A 40 -8.63 4.74 3.03
C LEU A 40 -8.51 5.63 1.80
N ALA A 41 -7.56 5.32 0.89
CA ALA A 41 -7.40 6.00 -0.37
C ALA A 41 -8.66 5.87 -1.22
N HIS A 42 -9.22 4.66 -1.33
CA HIS A 42 -10.50 4.43 -2.01
C HIS A 42 -11.60 5.31 -1.41
N ARG A 43 -11.79 5.26 -0.08
CA ARG A 43 -12.79 6.09 0.59
C ARG A 43 -12.60 7.58 0.33
N ILE A 44 -11.40 8.11 0.50
CA ILE A 44 -11.14 9.55 0.32
C ILE A 44 -11.35 9.97 -1.14
N ILE A 45 -10.81 9.20 -2.09
CA ILE A 45 -10.75 9.58 -3.51
C ILE A 45 -12.07 9.30 -4.24
N VAL A 46 -12.67 8.14 -3.98
CA VAL A 46 -13.87 7.63 -4.68
C VAL A 46 -15.15 8.01 -3.96
N GLU A 47 -15.20 7.85 -2.63
CA GLU A 47 -16.45 8.01 -1.86
C GLU A 47 -16.63 9.45 -1.34
N GLU A 48 -15.62 10.02 -0.69
CA GLU A 48 -15.70 11.35 -0.06
C GLU A 48 -15.56 12.47 -1.10
N HIS A 49 -14.50 12.44 -1.91
CA HIS A 49 -14.23 13.50 -2.89
C HIS A 49 -14.77 13.23 -4.29
N LYS A 50 -15.12 11.97 -4.60
CA LYS A 50 -15.63 11.55 -5.92
C LYS A 50 -14.80 12.07 -7.10
N TRP A 51 -13.47 12.12 -6.96
CA TRP A 51 -12.58 12.58 -8.04
C TRP A 51 -12.59 11.58 -9.20
N ILE A 52 -12.59 10.30 -8.87
CA ILE A 52 -12.68 9.20 -9.84
C ILE A 52 -13.66 8.15 -9.33
N ASP A 53 -14.24 7.38 -10.25
CA ASP A 53 -15.09 6.25 -9.89
C ASP A 53 -14.27 5.02 -9.45
N ALA A 54 -14.96 4.03 -8.88
CA ALA A 54 -14.33 2.83 -8.34
C ALA A 54 -13.65 1.95 -9.42
N GLY A 55 -14.17 1.95 -10.65
CA GLY A 55 -13.59 1.22 -11.76
C GLY A 55 -12.26 1.85 -12.17
N LYS A 56 -12.27 3.17 -12.39
CA LYS A 56 -11.07 3.93 -12.70
C LYS A 56 -10.01 3.86 -11.59
N PHE A 57 -10.42 3.86 -10.32
CA PHE A 57 -9.51 3.65 -9.20
C PHE A 57 -8.83 2.28 -9.29
N THR A 58 -9.59 1.22 -9.61
CA THR A 58 -9.07 -0.14 -9.74
C THR A 58 -8.10 -0.27 -10.91
N ASP A 59 -8.44 0.31 -12.06
CA ASP A 59 -7.57 0.33 -13.23
C ASP A 59 -6.25 1.06 -12.94
N LEU A 60 -6.34 2.23 -12.30
CA LEU A 60 -5.18 3.03 -11.93
C LEU A 60 -4.31 2.33 -10.89
N LEU A 61 -4.92 1.66 -9.91
CA LEU A 61 -4.21 0.84 -8.93
C LEU A 61 -3.46 -0.30 -9.63
N GLY A 62 -4.07 -0.96 -10.61
CA GLY A 62 -3.42 -2.01 -11.40
C GLY A 62 -2.15 -1.51 -12.09
N VAL A 63 -2.20 -0.32 -12.70
CA VAL A 63 -1.01 0.32 -13.29
C VAL A 63 0.03 0.67 -12.21
N CYS A 64 -0.40 1.23 -11.08
CA CYS A 64 0.50 1.63 -9.99
C CYS A 64 1.24 0.44 -9.35
N GLN A 65 0.65 -0.77 -9.37
CA GLN A 65 1.27 -2.01 -8.88
C GLN A 65 2.37 -2.54 -9.80
N LEU A 66 2.37 -2.16 -11.08
CA LEU A 66 3.44 -2.49 -12.02
C LEU A 66 4.65 -1.57 -11.86
N LEU A 67 4.44 -0.36 -11.37
CA LEU A 67 5.49 0.63 -11.16
C LEU A 67 6.29 0.32 -9.89
N PRO A 68 7.62 0.46 -9.90
CA PRO A 68 8.41 0.35 -8.69
C PRO A 68 8.03 1.48 -7.71
N GLY A 69 8.01 1.17 -6.42
CA GLY A 69 7.73 2.13 -5.35
C GLY A 69 6.44 1.83 -4.59
N GLY A 70 5.95 2.84 -3.86
CA GLY A 70 4.74 2.72 -3.06
C GLY A 70 3.49 2.99 -3.88
N ASN A 71 2.54 2.05 -3.89
CA ASN A 71 1.28 2.16 -4.64
C ASN A 71 0.54 3.49 -4.40
N ILE A 72 0.52 3.98 -3.16
CA ILE A 72 -0.17 5.24 -2.80
C ILE A 72 0.57 6.47 -3.35
N ILE A 73 1.90 6.44 -3.39
CA ILE A 73 2.72 7.53 -3.97
C ILE A 73 2.50 7.55 -5.48
N ASN A 74 2.54 6.39 -6.14
CA ASN A 74 2.28 6.26 -7.57
C ASN A 74 0.87 6.74 -7.92
N MET A 75 -0.15 6.40 -7.11
CA MET A 75 -1.49 6.94 -7.28
C MET A 75 -1.55 8.44 -7.06
N ALA A 76 -0.84 9.00 -6.07
CA ALA A 76 -0.79 10.45 -5.86
C ALA A 76 -0.24 11.19 -7.07
N VAL A 77 0.83 10.67 -7.67
CA VAL A 77 1.40 11.19 -8.92
C VAL A 77 0.41 11.05 -10.07
N ALA A 78 -0.15 9.87 -10.29
CA ALA A 78 -1.00 9.60 -11.44
C ALA A 78 -2.30 10.43 -11.40
N ILE A 79 -2.97 10.48 -10.24
CA ILE A 79 -4.17 11.30 -10.05
C ILE A 79 -3.83 12.79 -10.16
N GLY A 80 -2.71 13.23 -9.57
CA GLY A 80 -2.28 14.62 -9.69
C GLY A 80 -1.96 15.03 -11.13
N MET A 81 -1.25 14.17 -11.87
CA MET A 81 -0.96 14.34 -13.30
C MET A 81 -2.23 14.43 -14.13
N GLU A 82 -3.22 13.60 -13.83
CA GLU A 82 -4.47 13.55 -14.59
C GLU A 82 -5.30 14.82 -14.46
N PHE A 83 -5.41 15.41 -13.26
CA PHE A 83 -6.27 16.57 -13.03
C PHE A 83 -5.58 17.92 -13.26
N GLN A 84 -4.31 18.07 -12.88
CA GLN A 84 -3.60 19.37 -12.91
C GLN A 84 -2.19 19.25 -13.50
N GLY A 85 -1.91 18.18 -14.25
CA GLY A 85 -0.60 17.93 -14.85
C GLY A 85 0.51 17.85 -13.80
N VAL A 86 1.70 18.31 -14.18
CA VAL A 86 2.90 18.26 -13.32
C VAL A 86 2.69 19.00 -11.99
N LYS A 87 1.95 20.12 -12.00
CA LYS A 87 1.65 20.88 -10.78
C LYS A 87 0.79 20.07 -9.82
N GLY A 88 -0.22 19.36 -10.34
CA GLY A 88 -1.03 18.44 -9.55
C GLY A 88 -0.24 17.30 -8.96
N ALA A 89 0.64 16.68 -9.75
CA ALA A 89 1.48 15.59 -9.30
C ALA A 89 2.39 16.01 -8.12
N ILE A 90 3.06 17.15 -8.25
CA ILE A 90 3.88 17.72 -7.18
C ILE A 90 3.02 18.03 -5.96
N SER A 91 1.85 18.66 -6.16
CA SER A 91 0.94 19.03 -5.06
C SER A 91 0.44 17.81 -4.28
N SER A 92 0.01 16.75 -4.98
CA SER A 92 -0.44 15.49 -4.39
C SER A 92 0.66 14.81 -3.58
N VAL A 93 1.87 14.72 -4.14
CA VAL A 93 3.02 14.08 -3.45
C VAL A 93 3.44 14.90 -2.23
N LEU A 94 3.56 16.23 -2.37
CA LEU A 94 3.88 17.10 -1.25
C LEU A 94 2.80 17.02 -0.17
N GLY A 95 1.52 16.99 -0.55
CA GLY A 95 0.42 16.74 0.38
C GLY A 95 0.66 15.47 1.17
N LEU A 96 0.88 14.36 0.47
CA LEU A 96 1.06 13.03 1.06
C LEU A 96 2.20 12.96 2.08
N ILE A 97 3.34 13.60 1.82
CA ILE A 97 4.53 13.47 2.67
C ILE A 97 4.68 14.59 3.70
N SER A 98 4.17 15.79 3.42
CA SER A 98 4.46 17.00 4.20
C SER A 98 4.09 16.85 5.67
N ALA A 99 2.85 16.45 5.97
CA ALA A 99 2.37 16.37 7.35
C ALA A 99 3.04 15.25 8.16
N PRO A 100 3.16 13.99 7.69
CA PRO A 100 3.94 12.97 8.39
C PRO A 100 5.40 13.38 8.63
N THR A 101 6.06 13.98 7.63
CA THR A 101 7.43 14.45 7.78
C THR A 101 7.54 15.57 8.82
N ALA A 102 6.63 16.55 8.80
CA ALA A 102 6.61 17.63 9.79
C ALA A 102 6.42 17.10 11.22
N ILE A 103 5.54 16.11 11.42
CA ILE A 103 5.31 15.47 12.72
C ILE A 103 6.59 14.78 13.21
N VAL A 104 7.25 13.99 12.36
CA VAL A 104 8.49 13.28 12.73
C VAL A 104 9.60 14.28 13.08
N LEU A 105 9.76 15.36 12.31
CA LEU A 105 10.76 16.40 12.60
C LEU A 105 10.47 17.12 13.92
N MET A 106 9.20 17.41 14.22
CA MET A 106 8.81 18.03 15.50
C MET A 106 9.12 17.10 16.68
N ILE A 107 8.76 15.81 16.57
CA ILE A 107 9.10 14.81 17.60
C ILE A 107 10.61 14.69 17.76
N TYR A 108 11.37 14.75 16.67
CA TYR A 108 12.83 14.68 16.69
C TYR A 108 13.46 15.85 17.48
N GLN A 109 12.98 17.09 17.28
CA GLN A 109 13.47 18.24 18.06
C GLN A 109 13.25 18.06 19.56
N VAL A 110 12.08 17.55 19.95
CA VAL A 110 11.80 17.22 21.36
C VAL A 110 12.73 16.10 21.84
N TYR A 111 12.92 15.06 21.05
CA TYR A 111 13.81 13.95 21.37
C TYR A 111 15.25 14.42 21.59
N GLU A 112 15.79 15.31 20.74
CA GLU A 112 17.15 15.83 20.86
C GLU A 112 17.43 16.45 22.23
N HIS A 113 16.43 17.14 22.81
CA HIS A 113 16.57 17.79 24.11
C HIS A 113 16.56 16.81 25.29
N PHE A 114 15.80 15.70 25.17
CA PHE A 114 15.58 14.75 26.27
C PHE A 114 16.30 13.39 26.09
N GLN A 115 17.02 13.19 24.99
CA GLN A 115 17.69 11.92 24.66
C GLN A 115 18.68 11.42 25.72
N TYR A 116 19.20 12.31 26.57
CA TYR A 116 20.13 11.95 27.64
C TYR A 116 19.47 11.21 28.80
N LEU A 117 18.16 11.37 28.98
CA LEU A 117 17.41 10.70 30.04
C LEU A 117 17.26 9.20 29.72
N PRO A 118 17.67 8.29 30.62
CA PRO A 118 17.52 6.84 30.40
C PRO A 118 16.07 6.42 30.11
N ALA A 119 15.10 7.06 30.78
CA ALA A 119 13.67 6.82 30.58
C ALA A 119 13.24 7.03 29.11
N VAL A 120 13.76 8.07 28.44
CA VAL A 120 13.42 8.36 27.03
C VAL A 120 14.02 7.31 26.11
N LYS A 121 15.26 6.87 26.36
CA LYS A 121 15.88 5.78 25.59
C LYS A 121 15.07 4.49 25.68
N HIS A 122 14.64 4.10 26.88
CA HIS A 122 13.81 2.92 27.09
C HIS A 122 12.42 3.07 26.47
N MET A 123 11.83 4.26 26.52
CA MET A 123 10.55 4.55 25.85
C MET A 123 10.65 4.36 24.33
N ILE A 124 11.69 4.90 23.68
CA ILE A 124 11.91 4.73 22.24
C ILE A 124 12.15 3.25 21.88
N GLN A 125 12.93 2.52 22.69
CA GLN A 125 13.10 1.07 22.51
C GLN A 125 11.77 0.32 22.64
N GLY A 126 10.94 0.68 23.62
CA GLY A 126 9.59 0.12 23.79
C GLY A 126 8.68 0.43 22.60
N LEU A 127 8.73 1.66 22.06
CA LEU A 127 7.99 2.04 20.86
C LEU A 127 8.45 1.24 19.63
N ALA A 128 9.76 1.05 19.47
CA ALA A 128 10.32 0.21 18.40
C ALA A 128 9.87 -1.25 18.53
N ALA A 129 9.88 -1.80 19.75
CA ALA A 129 9.39 -3.15 20.02
C ALA A 129 7.87 -3.29 19.74
N ALA A 130 7.07 -2.30 20.12
CA ALA A 130 5.63 -2.26 19.82
C ALA A 130 5.37 -2.18 18.30
N ALA A 131 6.12 -1.36 17.56
CA ALA A 131 6.04 -1.27 16.11
C ALA A 131 6.41 -2.61 15.44
N ALA A 132 7.48 -3.27 15.90
CA ALA A 132 7.87 -4.60 15.44
C ALA A 132 6.77 -5.64 15.73
N GLY A 133 6.16 -5.60 16.92
CA GLY A 133 5.04 -6.45 17.30
C GLY A 133 3.80 -6.22 16.42
N LEU A 134 3.47 -4.97 16.09
CA LEU A 134 2.37 -4.64 15.18
C LEU A 134 2.62 -5.16 13.75
N LEU A 135 3.85 -5.01 13.25
CA LEU A 135 4.27 -5.55 11.95
C LEU A 135 4.14 -7.07 11.94
N PHE A 136 4.64 -7.74 12.99
CA PHE A 136 4.54 -9.17 13.14
C PHE A 136 3.08 -9.64 13.21
N ALA A 137 2.24 -8.99 14.02
CA ALA A 137 0.82 -9.31 14.15
C ALA A 137 0.08 -9.14 12.82
N THR A 138 0.39 -8.10 12.05
CA THR A 138 -0.17 -7.85 10.72
C THR A 138 0.25 -8.95 9.74
N GLY A 139 1.53 -9.27 9.69
CA GLY A 139 2.06 -10.38 8.88
C GLY A 139 1.42 -11.71 9.24
N PHE A 140 1.30 -12.00 10.53
CA PHE A 140 0.67 -13.23 11.02
C PHE A 140 -0.82 -13.31 10.67
N LYS A 141 -1.55 -12.19 10.76
CA LYS A 141 -2.95 -12.10 10.35
C LYS A 141 -3.11 -12.39 8.86
N MET A 142 -2.20 -11.90 8.01
CA MET A 142 -2.18 -12.19 6.57
C MET A 142 -1.77 -13.65 6.28
N LEU A 143 -0.91 -14.23 7.11
CA LEU A 143 -0.44 -15.60 6.94
C LEU A 143 -1.54 -16.64 7.25
N LYS A 144 -2.36 -16.43 8.28
CA LYS A 144 -3.41 -17.36 8.75
C LYS A 144 -4.34 -17.90 7.64
N PRO A 145 -4.91 -17.09 6.73
CA PRO A 145 -5.76 -17.61 5.65
C PRO A 145 -4.97 -18.41 4.60
N ILE A 146 -3.69 -18.12 4.41
CA ILE A 146 -2.82 -18.74 3.40
C ILE A 146 -2.37 -20.15 3.83
N LEU A 147 -2.21 -20.40 5.13
CA LEU A 147 -1.74 -21.69 5.68
C LEU A 147 -2.76 -22.85 5.58
N LYS A 148 -3.96 -22.63 5.03
CA LYS A 148 -5.00 -23.66 4.95
C LYS A 148 -4.70 -24.79 3.95
N SER A 149 -3.78 -24.58 3.03
CA SER A 149 -3.41 -25.59 2.01
C SER A 149 -2.08 -26.26 2.36
N TYR A 150 -2.06 -27.59 2.41
CA TYR A 150 -0.85 -28.38 2.63
C TYR A 150 0.25 -28.09 1.59
N LEU A 151 -0.13 -27.81 0.33
CA LEU A 151 0.79 -27.39 -0.72
C LEU A 151 1.43 -26.03 -0.42
N THR A 152 0.66 -25.09 0.14
CA THR A 152 1.17 -23.77 0.52
C THR A 152 2.11 -23.86 1.71
N LEU A 153 1.84 -24.74 2.68
CA LEU A 153 2.73 -25.00 3.80
C LEU A 153 4.08 -25.60 3.32
N PHE A 154 4.01 -26.57 2.42
CA PHE A 154 5.19 -27.22 1.85
C PHE A 154 6.06 -26.24 1.07
N THR A 155 5.44 -25.40 0.24
CA THR A 155 6.15 -24.37 -0.55
C THR A 155 6.77 -23.27 0.32
N ILE A 156 6.09 -22.83 1.39
CA ILE A 156 6.68 -21.92 2.38
C ILE A 156 7.93 -22.56 3.01
N GLY A 157 7.83 -23.80 3.49
CA GLY A 157 8.95 -24.52 4.11
C GLY A 157 10.14 -24.69 3.17
N LEU A 158 9.87 -25.07 1.91
CA LEU A 158 10.91 -25.24 0.90
C LEU A 158 11.57 -23.91 0.50
N THR A 159 10.80 -22.81 0.47
CA THR A 159 11.35 -21.45 0.23
C THR A 159 12.35 -21.07 1.31
N PHE A 160 11.98 -21.27 2.59
CA PHE A 160 12.89 -20.99 3.70
C PHE A 160 14.15 -21.87 3.65
N LEU A 161 13.99 -23.17 3.32
CA LEU A 161 15.11 -24.09 3.19
C LEU A 161 16.08 -23.63 2.09
N PHE A 162 15.59 -23.33 0.90
CA PHE A 162 16.43 -22.88 -0.22
C PHE A 162 17.09 -21.53 0.04
N MET A 163 16.39 -20.60 0.68
CA MET A 163 16.94 -19.28 0.99
C MET A 163 18.06 -19.35 2.03
N ILE A 164 17.90 -20.16 3.08
CA ILE A 164 18.88 -20.28 4.17
C ILE A 164 20.11 -21.09 3.74
N TRP A 165 19.92 -22.21 3.04
CA TRP A 165 21.01 -23.13 2.70
C TRP A 165 21.71 -22.80 1.38
N ILE A 166 20.98 -22.39 0.35
CA ILE A 166 21.54 -22.21 -1.00
C ILE A 166 21.78 -20.73 -1.33
N LYS A 167 21.28 -19.79 -0.49
CA LYS A 167 21.38 -18.33 -0.68
C LYS A 167 20.97 -17.88 -2.09
N LEU A 168 19.99 -18.57 -2.69
CA LEU A 168 19.49 -18.22 -4.01
C LEU A 168 18.71 -16.90 -3.95
N PRO A 169 18.79 -16.06 -5.00
CA PRO A 169 17.99 -14.86 -5.08
C PRO A 169 16.49 -15.22 -5.06
N LEU A 170 15.75 -14.46 -4.25
CA LEU A 170 14.35 -14.75 -3.89
C LEU A 170 13.43 -14.88 -5.11
N ALA A 171 13.71 -14.12 -6.18
CA ALA A 171 13.00 -14.21 -7.45
C ALA A 171 13.12 -15.61 -8.10
N LEU A 172 14.32 -16.21 -8.04
CA LEU A 172 14.63 -17.49 -8.67
C LEU A 172 14.02 -18.65 -7.88
N THR A 173 14.05 -18.58 -6.54
CA THR A 173 13.34 -19.56 -5.69
C THR A 173 11.84 -19.54 -5.94
N LEU A 174 11.23 -18.35 -6.06
CA LEU A 174 9.81 -18.22 -6.35
C LEU A 174 9.46 -18.73 -7.75
N ALA A 175 10.28 -18.47 -8.76
CA ALA A 175 10.06 -18.97 -10.11
C ALA A 175 10.07 -20.51 -10.17
N ILE A 176 11.05 -21.14 -9.51
CA ILE A 176 11.16 -22.61 -9.45
C ILE A 176 9.96 -23.20 -8.70
N LEU A 177 9.61 -22.65 -7.54
CA LEU A 177 8.48 -23.11 -6.74
C LEU A 177 7.14 -22.91 -7.44
N LEU A 178 6.95 -21.80 -8.14
CA LEU A 178 5.75 -21.53 -8.93
C LEU A 178 5.60 -22.59 -10.04
N ALA A 179 6.67 -22.88 -10.78
CA ALA A 179 6.68 -23.89 -11.82
C ALA A 179 6.34 -25.29 -11.27
N ILE A 180 6.94 -25.68 -10.14
CA ILE A 180 6.64 -26.95 -9.46
C ILE A 180 5.18 -27.00 -9.01
N ASN A 181 4.67 -25.94 -8.40
CA ASN A 181 3.31 -25.92 -7.87
C ASN A 181 2.26 -25.94 -9.00
N MET A 182 2.53 -25.27 -10.13
CA MET A 182 1.71 -25.35 -11.34
C MET A 182 1.69 -26.75 -11.96
N LEU A 183 2.84 -27.43 -12.01
CA LEU A 183 2.91 -28.82 -12.49
C LEU A 183 2.12 -29.77 -11.59
N VAL A 184 2.26 -29.65 -10.26
CA VAL A 184 1.54 -30.51 -9.30
C VAL A 184 0.03 -30.27 -9.33
N LEU A 185 -0.42 -29.01 -9.44
CA LEU A 185 -1.84 -28.67 -9.56
C LEU A 185 -2.43 -29.00 -10.95
N GLY A 186 -1.61 -28.92 -12.00
CA GLY A 186 -1.99 -29.32 -13.36
C GLY A 186 -2.20 -30.82 -13.49
N VAL A 187 -1.38 -31.63 -12.83
CA VAL A 187 -1.51 -33.11 -12.81
C VAL A 187 -2.72 -33.58 -12.01
N LYS A 188 -3.14 -32.84 -10.96
CA LYS A 188 -4.30 -33.22 -10.14
C LYS A 188 -5.66 -32.84 -10.76
N LYS A 189 -5.66 -32.06 -11.84
CA LYS A 189 -6.87 -31.59 -12.54
C LYS A 189 -7.20 -32.41 -13.80
N SER A 190 -6.40 -33.44 -14.11
CA SER A 190 -6.65 -34.42 -15.18
C SER A 190 -7.00 -35.78 -14.58
#